data_AF-A0A949BBY3-F1
#
_entry.id   AF-A0A949BBY3-F1
#
_cell.length_a   1.000
_cell.length_b   1.000
_cell.length_c   1.000
_cell.angle_alpha   90.00
_cell.angle_beta   90.00
_cell.angle_gamma   90.00
#
_symmetry.space_group_name_H-M   'P 1'
#
loop_
_entity.id
_entity.type
_entity.pdbx_description
1 polymer ?
#
loop_
_entity_poly.entity_id
_entity_poly.type
_entity_poly.pdbx_seq_one_letter_code
_entity_poly.pdbx_strand_id
1 'polypeptide(L)'
;MDKIYNEILDYIKKLEIIDTHEHLPSFEADRESDTDVLKEYLTHYFSCDLISAGFSKSDYKKIIESKLPIIEKWKLTEPYWEVSKYTGYGRSLEIAAKEIYGIDGISKSTIEELNNKFLETLTEGHFKKILKDKSRIKISLLDVNIFDKEY
;
A
#
# COMPACT_ATOMS: atom_id res chain seq x y z
N MET A 1 16.53 -12.85 -21.52
CA MET A 1 15.88 -13.52 -20.38
C MET A 1 15.71 -14.97 -20.77
N ASP A 2 16.25 -15.92 -20.00
CA ASP A 2 16.38 -17.32 -20.43
C ASP A 2 15.04 -18.04 -20.58
N LYS A 3 14.93 -18.94 -21.56
CA LYS A 3 13.71 -19.73 -21.84
C LYS A 3 13.19 -20.46 -20.58
N ILE A 4 14.10 -21.07 -19.82
CA ILE A 4 13.79 -21.79 -18.58
C ILE A 4 13.20 -20.85 -17.52
N TYR A 5 13.77 -19.64 -17.38
CA TYR A 5 13.25 -18.65 -16.44
C TYR A 5 11.80 -18.29 -16.74
N ASN A 6 11.47 -18.04 -18.01
CA ASN A 6 10.11 -17.68 -18.42
C ASN A 6 9.14 -18.85 -18.20
N GLU A 7 9.54 -20.09 -18.52
CA GLU A 7 8.70 -21.28 -18.31
C GLU A 7 8.35 -21.47 -16.82
N ILE A 8 9.32 -21.33 -15.92
CA ILE A 8 9.10 -21.43 -14.48
C ILE A 8 8.21 -20.28 -14.00
N LEU A 9 8.50 -19.04 -14.41
CA LEU A 9 7.74 -17.87 -14.00
C LEU A 9 6.27 -17.96 -14.46
N ASP A 10 6.02 -18.40 -15.68
CA ASP A 10 4.67 -18.55 -16.23
C ASP A 10 3.88 -19.66 -15.53
N TYR A 11 4.54 -20.70 -15.04
CA TYR A 11 3.91 -21.70 -14.19
C TYR A 11 3.59 -21.13 -12.80
N ILE A 12 4.53 -20.44 -12.16
CA ILE A 12 4.34 -19.85 -10.82
C ILE A 12 3.20 -18.82 -10.83
N LYS A 13 3.11 -17.98 -11.86
CA LYS A 13 2.01 -17.01 -12.04
C LYS A 13 0.62 -17.68 -12.13
N LYS A 14 0.56 -18.98 -12.42
CA LYS A 14 -0.69 -19.74 -12.50
C LYS A 14 -1.13 -20.33 -11.16
N LEU A 15 -0.30 -20.27 -10.12
CA LEU A 15 -0.62 -20.83 -8.81
C LEU A 15 -1.59 -19.94 -8.03
N GLU A 16 -2.30 -20.53 -7.08
CA GLU A 16 -3.04 -19.80 -6.05
C GLU A 16 -2.12 -19.55 -4.84
N ILE A 17 -2.31 -18.44 -4.15
CA ILE A 17 -1.54 -18.08 -2.96
C ILE A 17 -2.29 -18.60 -1.71
N ILE A 18 -1.57 -19.31 -0.84
CA ILE A 18 -1.98 -19.54 0.55
C ILE A 18 -1.12 -18.63 1.40
N ASP A 19 -1.74 -17.57 1.89
CA ASP A 19 -1.11 -16.59 2.75
C ASP A 19 -1.27 -17.04 4.20
N THR A 20 -0.17 -17.47 4.79
CA THR A 20 -0.17 -18.14 6.10
C THR A 20 -0.13 -17.17 7.27
N HIS A 21 0.01 -15.86 7.04
CA HIS A 21 0.06 -14.85 8.10
C HIS A 21 -0.24 -13.45 7.56
N GLU A 22 -1.31 -12.82 8.04
CA GLU A 22 -1.75 -11.49 7.60
C GLU A 22 -2.21 -10.63 8.77
N HIS A 23 -2.06 -9.31 8.67
CA HIS A 23 -2.49 -8.29 9.62
C HIS A 23 -3.53 -7.31 9.05
N LEU A 24 -4.11 -7.59 7.88
CA LEU A 24 -5.19 -6.79 7.32
C LEU A 24 -6.40 -6.66 8.28
N PRO A 25 -7.19 -5.59 8.17
CA PRO A 25 -8.48 -5.53 8.84
C PRO A 25 -9.34 -6.76 8.49
N SER A 26 -10.05 -7.31 9.48
CA SER A 26 -10.92 -8.48 9.27
C SER A 26 -12.04 -8.20 8.27
N PHE A 27 -12.55 -6.96 8.30
CA PHE A 27 -13.62 -6.50 7.42
C PHE A 27 -13.25 -5.15 6.80
N GLU A 28 -13.76 -4.88 5.59
CA GLU A 28 -13.53 -3.59 4.91
C GLU A 28 -14.09 -2.41 5.70
N ALA A 29 -15.16 -2.63 6.44
CA ALA A 29 -15.77 -1.63 7.33
C ALA A 29 -14.86 -1.24 8.51
N ASP A 30 -13.86 -2.05 8.84
CA ASP A 30 -12.86 -1.74 9.88
C ASP A 30 -11.69 -0.91 9.33
N ARG A 31 -11.65 -0.62 8.01
CA ARG A 31 -10.64 0.27 7.44
C ARG A 31 -10.86 1.70 7.93
N GLU A 32 -9.75 2.41 8.18
CA GLU A 32 -9.82 3.81 8.56
C GLU A 32 -10.40 4.64 7.40
N SER A 33 -11.44 5.43 7.70
CA SER A 33 -12.11 6.29 6.72
C SER A 33 -11.55 7.72 6.68
N ASP A 34 -10.98 8.22 7.79
CA ASP A 34 -10.27 9.51 7.85
C ASP A 34 -8.79 9.30 7.50
N THR A 35 -8.55 9.00 6.22
CA THR A 35 -7.23 8.64 5.69
C THR A 35 -6.98 9.24 4.31
N ASP A 36 -5.74 9.13 3.85
CA ASP A 36 -5.27 9.45 2.51
C ASP A 36 -4.15 8.50 2.11
N VAL A 37 -3.77 8.49 0.83
CA VAL A 37 -2.80 7.49 0.34
C VAL A 37 -1.42 7.61 1.00
N LEU A 38 -1.01 8.81 1.43
CA LEU A 38 0.27 8.98 2.12
C LEU A 38 0.21 8.48 3.56
N LYS A 39 -0.91 8.70 4.26
CA LYS A 39 -1.13 8.10 5.58
C LYS A 39 -1.11 6.58 5.49
N GLU A 40 -1.83 6.00 4.53
CA GLU A 40 -1.82 4.56 4.26
C GLU A 40 -0.39 4.03 4.03
N TYR A 41 0.33 4.61 3.06
CA TYR A 41 1.63 4.10 2.64
C TYR A 41 2.73 4.30 3.70
N LEU A 42 2.58 5.28 4.58
CA LEU A 42 3.57 5.60 5.61
C LEU A 42 3.20 5.05 6.99
N THR A 43 2.07 4.35 7.16
CA THR A 43 1.68 3.79 8.46
C THR A 43 2.66 2.73 8.97
N HIS A 44 3.34 2.01 8.07
CA HIS A 44 4.26 0.92 8.40
C HIS A 44 5.69 1.21 7.91
N TYR A 45 6.35 0.19 7.35
CA TYR A 45 7.80 0.17 7.18
C TYR A 45 8.36 1.17 6.17
N PHE A 46 7.58 1.66 5.21
CA PHE A 46 8.10 2.64 4.27
C PHE A 46 8.45 3.98 4.95
N SER A 47 7.79 4.31 6.08
CA SER A 47 8.21 5.45 6.90
C SER A 47 9.65 5.31 7.43
N CYS A 48 10.10 4.08 7.74
CA CYS A 48 11.47 3.82 8.18
C CYS A 48 12.49 4.16 7.09
N ASP A 49 12.17 3.89 5.82
CA ASP A 49 13.04 4.22 4.69
C ASP A 49 13.18 5.75 4.55
N LEU A 50 12.07 6.48 4.66
CA LEU A 50 12.09 7.95 4.63
C LEU A 50 12.87 8.53 5.81
N ILE A 51 12.63 8.03 7.03
CA ILE A 51 13.33 8.49 8.24
C ILE A 51 14.84 8.22 8.12
N SER A 52 15.23 7.06 7.59
CA SER A 52 16.64 6.71 7.37
C SER A 52 17.29 7.59 6.31
N ALA A 53 16.51 8.08 5.33
CA ALA A 53 16.94 9.07 4.34
C ALA A 53 16.98 10.52 4.87
N GLY A 54 16.61 10.74 6.14
CA GLY A 54 16.67 12.04 6.81
C GLY A 54 15.31 12.70 7.05
N PHE A 55 14.19 12.02 6.76
CA PHE A 55 12.86 12.57 7.04
C PHE A 55 12.62 12.72 8.54
N SER A 56 12.26 13.93 8.98
CA SER A 56 12.12 14.21 10.41
C SER A 56 10.91 13.49 11.01
N LYS A 57 11.05 13.00 12.25
CA LYS A 57 9.93 12.37 12.98
C LYS A 57 8.77 13.36 13.20
N SER A 58 9.06 14.66 13.33
CA SER A 58 8.04 15.71 13.46
C SER A 58 7.26 15.91 12.16
N ASP A 59 7.92 15.91 11.01
CA ASP A 59 7.23 16.03 9.73
C ASP A 59 6.45 14.76 9.42
N TYR A 60 7.00 13.57 9.70
CA TYR A 60 6.27 12.31 9.64
C TYR A 60 4.99 12.36 10.46
N LYS A 61 5.07 12.76 11.74
CA LYS A 61 3.90 12.92 12.61
C LYS A 61 2.87 13.88 12.00
N LYS A 62 3.34 14.99 11.41
CA LYS A 62 2.48 15.94 10.70
C LYS A 62 1.78 15.30 9.50
N ILE A 63 2.44 14.44 8.72
CA ILE A 63 1.81 13.72 7.61
C ILE A 63 0.69 12.80 8.10
N ILE A 64 0.93 12.04 9.17
CA ILE A 64 -0.02 11.05 9.68
C ILE A 64 -1.22 11.71 10.40
N GLU A 65 -0.99 12.78 11.17
CA GLU A 65 -2.01 13.36 12.04
C GLU A 65 -2.74 14.57 11.44
N SER A 66 -2.16 15.27 10.46
CA SER A 66 -2.77 16.48 9.92
C SER A 66 -3.80 16.21 8.83
N LYS A 67 -4.79 17.10 8.71
CA LYS A 67 -5.75 17.15 7.60
C LYS A 67 -5.28 18.06 6.46
N LEU A 68 -3.96 18.15 6.26
CA LEU A 68 -3.41 18.91 5.14
C LEU A 68 -3.84 18.30 3.80
N PRO A 69 -4.06 19.12 2.76
CA PRO A 69 -4.26 18.62 1.41
C PRO A 69 -3.10 17.70 0.98
N ILE A 70 -3.41 16.66 0.20
CA ILE A 70 -2.42 15.65 -0.21
C ILE A 70 -1.21 16.28 -0.91
N ILE A 71 -1.40 17.36 -1.67
CA ILE A 71 -0.30 18.05 -2.34
C ILE A 71 0.66 18.75 -1.36
N GLU A 72 0.17 19.25 -0.23
CA GLU A 72 1.02 19.84 0.81
C GLU A 72 1.77 18.75 1.60
N LYS A 73 1.11 17.61 1.84
CA LYS A 73 1.77 16.42 2.38
C LYS A 73 2.89 15.94 1.44
N TRP A 74 2.60 15.86 0.15
CA TRP A 74 3.55 15.43 -0.88
C TRP A 74 4.79 16.31 -0.92
N LYS A 75 4.66 17.65 -0.87
CA LYS A 75 5.82 18.56 -0.88
C LYS A 75 6.83 18.27 0.23
N LEU A 76 6.36 17.82 1.40
CA LEU A 76 7.23 17.44 2.52
C LEU A 76 7.88 16.08 2.30
N THR A 77 7.14 15.14 1.71
CA THR A 77 7.54 13.74 1.49
C THR A 77 8.45 13.57 0.26
N GLU A 78 8.24 14.35 -0.80
CA GLU A 78 8.84 14.19 -2.13
C GLU A 78 10.37 14.06 -2.14
N PRO A 79 11.15 14.89 -1.41
CA PRO A 79 12.61 14.74 -1.40
C PRO A 79 13.09 13.39 -0.88
N TYR A 80 12.36 12.82 0.08
CA TYR A 80 12.68 11.54 0.71
C TYR A 80 12.08 10.37 -0.06
N TRP A 81 10.93 10.57 -0.72
CA TRP A 81 10.38 9.62 -1.68
C TRP A 81 11.36 9.34 -2.82
N GLU A 82 11.92 10.39 -3.43
CA GLU A 82 12.77 10.24 -4.63
C GLU A 82 14.03 9.39 -4.39
N VAL A 83 14.57 9.43 -3.18
CA VAL A 83 15.74 8.62 -2.79
C VAL A 83 15.37 7.25 -2.22
N SER A 84 14.14 7.09 -1.71
CA SER A 84 13.67 5.83 -1.08
C SER A 84 12.79 4.97 -1.97
N LYS A 85 12.26 5.46 -3.10
CA LYS A 85 11.36 4.70 -3.98
C LYS A 85 11.98 3.44 -4.59
N TYR A 86 13.30 3.32 -4.58
CA TYR A 86 14.03 2.16 -5.09
C TYR A 86 14.26 1.07 -4.04
N THR A 87 13.89 1.29 -2.77
CA THR A 87 13.94 0.26 -1.72
C THR A 87 12.89 -0.84 -1.99
N GLY A 88 12.95 -1.94 -1.23
CA GLY A 88 11.95 -3.01 -1.33
C GLY A 88 10.52 -2.50 -1.10
N TYR A 89 10.32 -1.69 -0.06
CA TYR A 89 9.02 -1.10 0.25
C TYR A 89 8.62 -0.06 -0.79
N GLY A 90 9.52 0.86 -1.18
CA GLY A 90 9.23 1.85 -2.22
C GLY A 90 8.80 1.22 -3.54
N ARG A 91 9.51 0.18 -3.99
CA ARG A 91 9.16 -0.57 -5.21
C ARG A 91 7.82 -1.28 -5.07
N SER A 92 7.49 -1.82 -3.90
CA SER A 92 6.18 -2.45 -3.67
C SER A 92 5.03 -1.45 -3.79
N LEU A 93 5.22 -0.22 -3.33
CA LEU A 93 4.22 0.85 -3.43
C LEU A 93 4.07 1.38 -4.87
N GLU A 94 5.17 1.50 -5.63
CA GLU A 94 5.11 1.80 -7.07
C GLU A 94 4.36 0.72 -7.86
N ILE A 95 4.57 -0.56 -7.52
CA ILE A 95 3.80 -1.66 -8.12
C ILE A 95 2.33 -1.55 -7.73
N ALA A 96 2.00 -1.25 -6.47
CA ALA A 96 0.61 -1.06 -6.04
C ALA A 96 -0.06 0.11 -6.77
N ALA A 97 0.60 1.27 -6.86
CA ALA A 97 0.15 2.44 -7.65
C ALA A 97 -0.25 2.05 -9.07
N LYS A 98 0.63 1.31 -9.75
CA LYS A 98 0.41 0.89 -11.13
C LYS A 98 -0.66 -0.18 -11.26
N GLU A 99 -0.57 -1.24 -10.48
CA GLU A 99 -1.37 -2.45 -10.67
C GLU A 99 -2.77 -2.33 -10.08
N ILE A 100 -2.94 -1.58 -8.99
CA ILE A 100 -4.22 -1.41 -8.30
C ILE A 100 -4.95 -0.16 -8.81
N TYR A 101 -4.21 0.94 -9.00
CA TYR A 101 -4.78 2.25 -9.31
C TYR A 101 -4.50 2.72 -10.75
N GLY A 102 -3.70 1.99 -11.53
CA GLY A 102 -3.38 2.38 -12.91
C GLY A 102 -2.51 3.64 -13.00
N ILE A 103 -1.75 3.95 -11.95
CA ILE A 103 -0.88 5.13 -11.88
C ILE A 103 0.57 4.70 -12.12
N ASP A 104 1.16 5.15 -13.23
CA ASP A 104 2.55 4.83 -13.57
C ASP A 104 3.49 5.89 -12.97
N GLY A 105 4.07 5.59 -11.81
CA GLY A 105 4.97 6.50 -11.10
C GLY A 105 4.24 7.39 -10.10
N ILE A 106 4.76 7.46 -8.88
CA ILE A 106 4.27 8.39 -7.85
C ILE A 106 5.13 9.66 -7.87
N SER A 107 4.47 10.80 -8.10
CA SER A 107 5.11 12.10 -8.29
C SER A 107 4.13 13.23 -7.95
N LYS A 108 4.63 14.47 -7.97
CA LYS A 108 3.78 15.66 -7.82
C LYS A 108 2.61 15.70 -8.81
N SER A 109 2.79 15.23 -10.03
CA SER A 109 1.74 15.24 -11.06
C SER A 109 0.72 14.11 -10.92
N THR A 110 1.02 13.06 -10.16
CA THR A 110 0.16 11.85 -10.05
C THR A 110 -0.43 11.66 -8.67
N ILE A 111 0.09 12.33 -7.63
CA ILE A 111 -0.31 12.08 -6.23
C ILE A 111 -1.79 12.39 -5.96
N GLU A 112 -2.36 13.42 -6.59
CA GLU A 112 -3.78 13.74 -6.40
C GLU A 112 -4.69 12.69 -7.03
N GLU A 113 -4.38 12.23 -8.25
CA GLU A 113 -5.14 11.17 -8.91
C GLU A 113 -5.03 9.84 -8.13
N LEU A 114 -3.82 9.49 -7.70
CA LEU A 114 -3.58 8.31 -6.87
C LEU A 114 -4.40 8.37 -5.58
N ASN A 115 -4.41 9.52 -4.91
CA ASN A 115 -5.19 9.70 -3.69
C ASN A 115 -6.69 9.53 -3.94
N ASN A 116 -7.23 10.13 -4.99
CA ASN A 116 -8.65 10.00 -5.32
C ASN A 116 -9.03 8.53 -5.59
N LYS A 117 -8.22 7.83 -6.39
CA LYS A 117 -8.44 6.40 -6.66
C LYS A 117 -8.31 5.55 -5.41
N PHE A 118 -7.40 5.88 -4.50
CA PHE A 118 -7.30 5.24 -3.20
C PHE A 118 -8.56 5.44 -2.36
N LEU A 119 -9.07 6.66 -2.27
CA LEU A 119 -10.30 6.96 -1.51
C LEU A 119 -11.52 6.25 -2.09
N GLU A 120 -11.62 6.13 -3.41
CA GLU A 120 -12.66 5.34 -4.09
C GLU A 120 -12.61 3.85 -3.71
N THR A 121 -11.48 3.35 -3.19
CA THR A 121 -11.39 1.96 -2.70
C THR A 121 -11.95 1.75 -1.31
N LEU A 122 -12.28 2.81 -0.56
CA LEU A 122 -12.82 2.70 0.80
C LEU A 122 -14.29 2.23 0.83
N THR A 123 -14.75 1.60 -0.24
CA THR A 123 -16.08 1.01 -0.40
C THR A 123 -16.01 -0.51 -0.39
N GLU A 124 -17.15 -1.15 -0.14
CA GLU A 124 -17.25 -2.62 -0.15
C GLU A 124 -16.84 -3.23 -1.51
N GLY A 125 -16.27 -4.43 -1.46
CA GLY A 125 -15.87 -5.25 -2.60
C GLY A 125 -14.41 -5.08 -3.05
N HIS A 126 -13.67 -4.14 -2.47
CA HIS A 126 -12.26 -3.91 -2.78
C HIS A 126 -11.36 -5.10 -2.40
N PHE A 127 -11.52 -5.67 -1.20
CA PHE A 127 -10.80 -6.84 -0.72
C PHE A 127 -11.00 -8.04 -1.63
N LYS A 128 -12.24 -8.31 -2.08
CA LYS A 128 -12.48 -9.38 -3.06
C LYS A 128 -11.75 -9.08 -4.37
N LYS A 129 -11.91 -7.87 -4.92
CA LYS A 129 -11.26 -7.45 -6.16
C LYS A 129 -9.74 -7.64 -6.12
N ILE A 130 -9.10 -7.22 -5.02
CA ILE A 130 -7.65 -7.26 -4.90
C ILE A 130 -7.16 -8.63 -4.44
N LEU A 131 -7.61 -9.13 -3.28
CA LEU A 131 -7.08 -10.35 -2.70
C LEU A 131 -7.47 -11.59 -3.52
N LYS A 132 -8.72 -11.67 -4.00
CA LYS A 132 -9.22 -12.84 -4.72
C LYS A 132 -9.02 -12.72 -6.22
N ASP A 133 -9.61 -11.69 -6.84
CA ASP A 133 -9.72 -11.63 -8.30
C ASP A 133 -8.37 -11.26 -8.95
N LYS A 134 -7.61 -10.31 -8.37
CA LYS A 134 -6.31 -9.87 -8.90
C LYS A 134 -5.14 -10.71 -8.38
N SER A 135 -5.03 -10.91 -7.08
CA SER A 135 -3.87 -11.56 -6.43
C SER A 135 -3.98 -13.07 -6.31
N ARG A 136 -5.17 -13.64 -6.53
CA ARG A 136 -5.43 -15.09 -6.48
C ARG A 136 -5.08 -15.74 -5.13
N ILE A 137 -5.29 -14.98 -4.05
CA ILE A 137 -5.12 -15.49 -2.69
C ILE A 137 -6.33 -16.35 -2.36
N LYS A 138 -6.12 -17.66 -2.25
CA LYS A 138 -7.18 -18.61 -1.91
C LYS A 138 -7.62 -18.40 -0.47
N ILE A 139 -6.66 -18.38 0.45
CA ILE A 139 -6.86 -18.26 1.91
C ILE A 139 -5.76 -17.33 2.44
N SER A 140 -6.16 -16.42 3.34
CA SER A 140 -5.26 -15.66 4.22
C SER A 140 -5.58 -16.06 5.66
N LEU A 141 -4.57 -16.45 6.43
CA LEU A 141 -4.70 -16.68 7.85
C LEU A 141 -4.45 -15.36 8.57
N LEU A 142 -5.54 -14.75 9.04
CA LEU A 142 -5.47 -13.46 9.70
C LEU A 142 -5.03 -13.63 11.15
N ASP A 143 -4.01 -12.86 11.55
CA ASP A 143 -3.64 -12.68 12.94
C ASP A 143 -4.59 -11.66 13.56
N VAL A 144 -5.53 -12.18 14.33
CA VAL A 144 -6.61 -11.40 14.91
C VAL A 144 -6.28 -11.08 16.37
N ASN A 145 -5.98 -9.81 16.66
CA ASN A 145 -5.92 -9.31 18.03
C ASN A 145 -7.34 -9.13 18.57
N ILE A 146 -8.00 -10.21 18.98
CA ILE A 146 -9.37 -10.16 19.50
C ILE A 146 -9.37 -10.64 20.94
N PHE A 147 -9.36 -9.68 21.86
CA PHE A 147 -9.88 -9.89 23.21
C PHE A 147 -11.16 -9.09 23.48
N ASP A 148 -11.58 -8.17 22.60
CA ASP A 148 -12.61 -7.16 22.93
C ASP A 148 -13.91 -7.21 22.10
N LYS A 149 -14.06 -8.13 21.12
CA LYS A 149 -15.34 -8.35 20.43
C LYS A 149 -15.76 -9.81 20.57
N GLU A 150 -16.82 -10.05 21.34
CA GLU A 150 -17.54 -11.33 21.33
C GLU A 150 -18.23 -11.50 19.97
N TYR A 151 -18.01 -12.66 19.34
CA TYR A 151 -18.65 -13.08 18.09
C TYR A 151 -20.00 -13.73 18.33
#